data_AF-A0A969E5L2-F1
#
_entry.id   AF-A0A969E5L2-F1
#
_cell.length_a   1.000
_cell.length_b   1.000
_cell.length_c   1.000
_cell.angle_alpha   90.00
_cell.angle_beta   90.00
_cell.angle_gamma   90.00
#
_symmetry.space_group_name_H-M   'P 1'
#
loop_
_entity.id
_entity.type
_entity.pdbx_description
1 polymer ?
#
loop_
_entity_poly.entity_id
_entity_poly.type
_entity_poly.pdbx_seq_one_letter_code
_entity_poly.pdbx_strand_id
1 'polypeptide(L)'
;RRQHHKSSTQTRLWHGAFSQYNSGSRRAIGMTQWVAQTRTGETKCIAPYYYKDSVFQGFRGSHWLSGSCTQDYGSATLMPMMGRLKTNVADYAVSFSHADETAQPHYYALNLKQAQLKAELTATARCGMLKITALTDDTLFILITPNSNYAKAALSYNKNKETVFVENKVHRIYQGWGELAGFSGYSAIQFDKKIAVFGSNTEGVVFPKNESVSNQAKMGFYVGFKMKKGRFYTSKLVHRSQILRGH
;
A
#
# COMPACT_ATOMS: atom_id res chain seq x y z
N ARG A 1 -27.85 -4.04 36.64
CA ARG A 1 -27.75 -4.64 35.30
C ARG A 1 -26.74 -3.83 34.47
N ARG A 2 -25.45 -4.21 34.49
CA ARG A 2 -24.39 -3.57 33.68
C ARG A 2 -24.36 -4.25 32.30
N GLN A 3 -24.71 -3.52 31.24
CA GLN A 3 -24.41 -3.94 29.87
C GLN A 3 -22.94 -3.59 29.59
N HIS A 4 -22.11 -4.61 29.45
CA HIS A 4 -20.74 -4.45 28.95
C HIS A 4 -20.78 -4.23 27.44
N HIS A 5 -20.31 -3.06 26.99
CA HIS A 5 -19.99 -2.77 25.59
C HIS A 5 -18.87 -3.70 25.09
N LYS A 6 -19.23 -4.72 24.32
CA LYS A 6 -18.33 -5.45 23.41
C LYS A 6 -18.63 -4.99 21.97
N SER A 7 -17.96 -3.99 21.39
CA SER A 7 -18.09 -3.74 19.92
C SER A 7 -17.12 -2.70 19.31
N SER A 8 -15.81 -2.87 19.42
CA SER A 8 -14.86 -2.09 18.58
C SER A 8 -13.80 -2.93 17.89
N THR A 9 -13.49 -4.11 18.44
CA THR A 9 -12.53 -5.07 17.86
C THR A 9 -13.13 -5.85 16.69
N GLN A 10 -14.41 -6.23 16.78
CA GLN A 10 -15.05 -7.09 15.79
C GLN A 10 -15.40 -6.35 14.49
N THR A 11 -15.77 -5.07 14.57
CA THR A 11 -16.07 -4.22 13.40
C THR A 11 -14.85 -3.91 12.52
N ARG A 12 -13.63 -4.07 13.07
CA ARG A 12 -12.36 -3.76 12.39
C ARG A 12 -11.80 -4.92 11.55
N LEU A 13 -12.13 -6.16 11.92
CA LEU A 13 -11.91 -7.32 11.05
C LEU A 13 -12.57 -7.11 9.68
N TRP A 14 -13.75 -6.48 9.65
CA TRP A 14 -14.51 -6.27 8.42
C TRP A 14 -13.89 -5.27 7.42
N HIS A 15 -12.94 -4.44 7.86
CA HIS A 15 -12.42 -3.32 7.07
C HIS A 15 -10.90 -3.38 6.79
N GLY A 16 -10.19 -4.40 7.29
CA GLY A 16 -8.77 -4.63 6.97
C GLY A 16 -7.80 -3.48 7.33
N ALA A 17 -8.28 -2.48 8.05
CA ALA A 17 -7.56 -1.25 8.34
C ALA A 17 -6.86 -1.32 9.68
N PHE A 18 -5.56 -1.05 9.69
CA PHE A 18 -4.74 -1.11 10.89
C PHE A 18 -3.74 0.06 10.94
N SER A 19 -3.93 0.97 11.91
CA SER A 19 -3.05 2.11 12.27
C SER A 19 -3.61 2.93 13.47
N GLN A 20 -4.76 2.57 14.05
CA GLN A 20 -5.48 3.50 14.90
C GLN A 20 -5.03 3.61 16.38
N TYR A 21 -4.12 2.80 16.92
CA TYR A 21 -3.69 3.01 18.31
C TYR A 21 -2.21 2.75 18.54
N ASN A 22 -1.51 3.81 19.00
CA ASN A 22 -0.30 3.68 19.80
C ASN A 22 -0.77 3.48 21.25
N SER A 23 -0.31 2.42 21.93
CA SER A 23 -0.64 2.15 23.34
C SER A 23 -0.04 3.25 24.22
N GLY A 24 -0.82 4.31 24.50
CA GLY A 24 -0.39 5.40 25.37
C GLY A 24 -1.06 6.77 25.15
N SER A 25 -1.90 6.97 24.13
CA SER A 25 -2.53 8.27 23.90
C SER A 25 -3.94 8.14 23.33
N ARG A 26 -4.92 8.78 23.98
CA ARG A 26 -6.35 8.81 23.61
C ARG A 26 -6.63 9.66 22.35
N ARG A 27 -5.85 9.54 21.28
CA ARG A 27 -6.11 10.20 19.98
C ARG A 27 -5.77 9.29 18.79
N ALA A 28 -6.78 8.55 18.33
CA ALA A 28 -6.73 7.65 17.18
C ALA A 28 -7.04 8.40 15.87
N ILE A 29 -6.11 9.23 15.39
CA ILE A 29 -6.19 9.85 14.05
C ILE A 29 -4.77 9.82 13.43
N GLY A 30 -4.37 8.65 12.91
CA GLY A 30 -3.19 8.56 12.06
C GLY A 30 -3.46 9.30 10.74
N MET A 31 -2.49 10.09 10.28
CA MET A 31 -2.56 10.80 8.99
C MET A 31 -2.65 9.79 7.83
N THR A 32 -2.01 8.63 7.96
CA THR A 32 -2.05 7.55 6.97
C THR A 32 -2.59 6.28 7.61
N GLN A 33 -3.56 5.66 6.94
CA GLN A 33 -4.07 4.34 7.32
C GLN A 33 -3.43 3.28 6.43
N TRP A 34 -2.70 2.35 7.02
CA TRP A 34 -2.18 1.20 6.29
C TRP A 34 -3.24 0.10 6.29
N VAL A 35 -3.63 -0.34 5.10
CA VAL A 35 -4.73 -1.30 4.92
C VAL A 35 -4.31 -2.39 3.94
N ALA A 36 -4.75 -3.62 4.17
CA ALA A 36 -4.68 -4.63 3.11
C ALA A 36 -5.63 -4.22 1.97
N GLN A 37 -5.23 -4.42 0.73
CA GLN A 37 -6.03 -4.08 -0.44
C GLN A 37 -6.62 -5.34 -1.06
N THR A 38 -7.93 -5.34 -1.25
CA THR A 38 -8.65 -6.36 -2.04
C THR A 38 -9.23 -5.77 -3.34
N ARG A 39 -9.38 -4.44 -3.41
CA ARG A 39 -9.86 -3.73 -4.61
C ARG A 39 -8.93 -2.57 -4.98
N THR A 40 -8.64 -2.45 -6.28
CA THR A 40 -7.75 -1.42 -6.82
C THR A 40 -8.43 -0.07 -7.03
N GLY A 41 -7.60 0.97 -7.19
CA GLY A 41 -8.03 2.29 -7.62
C GLY A 41 -8.60 3.16 -6.50
N GLU A 42 -9.04 4.36 -6.87
CA GLU A 42 -9.60 5.37 -5.96
C GLU A 42 -11.09 5.62 -6.26
N THR A 43 -11.80 4.63 -6.79
CA THR A 43 -13.21 4.81 -7.18
C THR A 43 -14.09 5.16 -5.97
N LYS A 44 -14.91 6.21 -6.11
CA LYS A 44 -15.84 6.66 -5.08
C LYS A 44 -16.71 5.49 -4.57
N CYS A 45 -16.89 5.41 -3.25
CA CYS A 45 -17.69 4.39 -2.57
C CYS A 45 -17.16 2.95 -2.69
N ILE A 46 -15.95 2.76 -3.23
CA ILE A 46 -15.25 1.48 -3.19
C ILE A 46 -14.19 1.56 -2.10
N ALA A 47 -14.37 0.77 -1.04
CA ALA A 47 -13.37 0.64 0.00
C ALA A 47 -12.15 -0.13 -0.52
N PRO A 48 -10.94 0.14 -0.01
CA PRO A 48 -9.75 -0.60 -0.40
C PRO A 48 -9.80 -2.08 0.03
N TYR A 49 -10.57 -2.40 1.07
CA TYR A 49 -10.72 -3.74 1.63
C TYR A 49 -12.19 -4.09 1.85
N TYR A 50 -12.56 -5.32 1.46
CA TYR A 50 -13.81 -5.94 1.86
C TYR A 50 -13.53 -7.33 2.41
N TYR A 51 -14.05 -7.65 3.59
CA TYR A 51 -13.88 -8.96 4.23
C TYR A 51 -14.47 -10.13 3.44
N LYS A 52 -15.42 -9.89 2.52
CA LYS A 52 -15.94 -10.96 1.66
C LYS A 52 -15.02 -11.27 0.47
N ASP A 53 -14.05 -10.41 0.19
CA ASP A 53 -13.11 -10.61 -0.90
C ASP A 53 -12.01 -11.59 -0.44
N SER A 54 -11.66 -12.55 -1.29
CA SER A 54 -10.64 -13.57 -1.01
C SER A 54 -9.33 -13.34 -1.76
N VAL A 55 -9.14 -12.14 -2.31
CA VAL A 55 -8.02 -11.80 -3.19
C VAL A 55 -7.28 -10.60 -2.64
N PHE A 56 -5.99 -10.77 -2.38
CA PHE A 56 -5.07 -9.77 -1.88
C PHE A 56 -4.27 -9.15 -3.03
N GLN A 57 -4.18 -7.82 -3.02
CA GLN A 57 -3.57 -7.01 -4.08
C GLN A 57 -2.47 -6.06 -3.56
N GLY A 58 -2.11 -6.14 -2.27
CA GLY A 58 -1.03 -5.36 -1.68
C GLY A 58 -1.44 -4.61 -0.41
N PHE A 59 -0.50 -3.84 0.13
CA PHE A 59 -0.72 -2.93 1.25
C PHE A 59 -0.80 -1.51 0.77
N ARG A 60 -1.91 -0.84 1.10
CA ARG A 60 -2.20 0.52 0.66
C ARG A 60 -2.00 1.50 1.81
N GLY A 61 -1.26 2.57 1.54
CA GLY A 61 -1.30 3.79 2.35
C GLY A 61 -2.52 4.60 1.92
N SER A 62 -3.60 4.50 2.69
CA SER A 62 -4.93 5.01 2.39
C SER A 62 -5.31 6.18 3.28
N HIS A 63 -6.18 7.05 2.75
CA HIS A 63 -6.90 8.10 3.49
C HIS A 63 -8.41 7.88 3.42
N TRP A 64 -8.86 6.70 3.01
CA TRP A 64 -10.27 6.38 2.88
C TRP A 64 -11.00 6.51 4.22
N LEU A 65 -12.13 7.21 4.23
CA LEU A 65 -12.95 7.42 5.41
C LEU A 65 -13.92 6.25 5.58
N SER A 66 -13.66 5.41 6.58
CA SER A 66 -14.53 4.28 6.91
C SER A 66 -15.96 4.73 7.21
N GLY A 67 -16.93 4.04 6.62
CA GLY A 67 -18.36 4.32 6.79
C GLY A 67 -18.89 5.47 5.93
N SER A 68 -18.07 6.03 5.02
CA SER A 68 -18.50 7.08 4.10
C SER A 68 -18.43 6.66 2.64
N CYS A 69 -19.33 7.20 1.81
CA CYS A 69 -19.37 6.99 0.36
C CYS A 69 -18.40 7.97 -0.34
N THR A 70 -17.12 7.96 0.09
CA THR A 70 -16.06 8.84 -0.41
C THR A 70 -15.08 8.09 -1.30
N GLN A 71 -14.30 8.84 -2.06
CA GLN A 71 -13.10 8.37 -2.76
C GLN A 71 -11.90 8.40 -1.81
N ASP A 72 -11.01 7.43 -1.94
CA ASP A 72 -9.67 7.51 -1.35
C ASP A 72 -8.78 8.46 -2.17
N TYR A 73 -7.75 9.03 -1.59
CA TYR A 73 -6.96 10.06 -2.26
C TYR A 73 -5.48 9.98 -1.97
N GLY A 74 -4.67 10.30 -2.98
CA GLY A 74 -3.23 10.44 -2.85
C GLY A 74 -2.55 9.13 -2.45
N SER A 75 -3.22 7.99 -2.59
CA SER A 75 -2.80 6.72 -2.02
C SER A 75 -1.78 6.01 -2.90
N ALA A 76 -1.00 5.12 -2.28
CA ALA A 76 -0.05 4.24 -2.97
C ALA A 76 -0.12 2.83 -2.39
N THR A 77 0.07 1.83 -3.24
CA THR A 77 -0.01 0.42 -2.89
C THR A 77 1.32 -0.27 -3.12
N LEU A 78 1.75 -1.09 -2.15
CA LEU A 78 2.92 -1.94 -2.19
C LEU A 78 2.51 -3.40 -2.26
N MET A 79 2.85 -4.07 -3.35
CA MET A 79 2.57 -5.49 -3.54
C MET A 79 3.88 -6.30 -3.54
N PRO A 80 4.16 -7.07 -2.47
CA PRO A 80 5.28 -8.00 -2.48
C PRO A 80 4.95 -9.28 -3.25
N MET A 81 5.91 -9.81 -3.99
CA MET A 81 5.78 -11.07 -4.73
C MET A 81 7.11 -11.79 -4.84
N MET A 82 7.11 -13.12 -4.74
CA MET A 82 8.31 -13.94 -4.92
C MET A 82 8.40 -14.49 -6.36
N GLY A 83 9.62 -14.64 -6.86
CA GLY A 83 9.93 -15.29 -8.12
C GLY A 83 9.86 -14.37 -9.31
N ARG A 84 8.71 -14.33 -9.99
CA ARG A 84 8.55 -13.58 -11.24
C ARG A 84 7.84 -12.25 -11.00
N LEU A 85 8.38 -11.17 -11.57
CA LEU A 85 7.71 -9.88 -11.62
C LEU A 85 6.44 -9.97 -12.47
N LYS A 86 5.33 -9.50 -11.89
CA LYS A 86 4.03 -9.38 -12.54
C LYS A 86 3.49 -7.98 -12.27
N THR A 87 2.98 -7.33 -13.31
CA THR A 87 2.61 -5.89 -13.27
C THR A 87 1.10 -5.67 -13.34
N ASN A 88 0.35 -6.59 -13.93
CA ASN A 88 -1.11 -6.51 -13.97
C ASN A 88 -1.74 -7.14 -12.73
N VAL A 89 -2.82 -6.52 -12.26
CA VAL A 89 -3.59 -6.97 -11.09
C VAL A 89 -4.01 -8.43 -11.22
N ALA A 90 -4.54 -8.82 -12.38
CA ALA A 90 -4.99 -10.19 -12.65
C ALA A 90 -3.86 -11.23 -12.50
N ASP A 91 -2.61 -10.83 -12.73
CA ASP A 91 -1.46 -11.71 -12.70
C ASP A 91 -0.85 -11.80 -11.30
N TYR A 92 -0.71 -10.64 -10.62
CA TYR A 92 -0.03 -10.56 -9.33
C TYR A 92 -0.93 -10.82 -8.13
N ALA A 93 -2.25 -10.66 -8.25
CA ALA A 93 -3.15 -10.82 -7.13
C ALA A 93 -3.11 -12.26 -6.59
N VAL A 94 -3.18 -12.40 -5.26
CA VAL A 94 -2.98 -13.68 -4.59
C VAL A 94 -4.23 -14.01 -3.79
N SER A 95 -4.69 -15.26 -3.89
CA SER A 95 -5.78 -15.70 -3.02
C SER A 95 -5.32 -15.79 -1.58
N PHE A 96 -6.15 -15.35 -0.64
CA PHE A 96 -5.88 -15.47 0.79
C PHE A 96 -7.13 -15.93 1.55
N SER A 97 -6.91 -16.41 2.77
CA SER A 97 -7.97 -16.78 3.70
C SER A 97 -7.79 -16.01 5.00
N HIS A 98 -8.90 -15.64 5.64
CA HIS A 98 -8.88 -15.03 6.98
C HIS A 98 -8.28 -15.95 8.04
N ALA A 99 -8.19 -17.26 7.79
CA ALA A 99 -7.48 -18.19 8.66
C ALA A 99 -5.96 -17.97 8.68
N ASP A 100 -5.40 -17.41 7.60
CA ASP A 100 -3.99 -17.05 7.45
C ASP A 100 -3.75 -15.52 7.65
N GLU A 101 -4.78 -14.79 8.08
CA GLU A 101 -4.77 -13.35 8.37
C GLU A 101 -4.76 -13.10 9.87
N THR A 102 -3.95 -12.13 10.31
CA THR A 102 -3.97 -11.64 11.70
C THR A 102 -4.11 -10.13 11.66
N ALA A 103 -5.23 -9.62 12.16
CA ALA A 103 -5.50 -8.18 12.25
C ALA A 103 -5.64 -7.74 13.71
N GLN A 104 -4.71 -6.88 14.16
CA GLN A 104 -4.69 -6.27 15.48
C GLN A 104 -4.56 -4.74 15.38
N PRO A 105 -4.92 -3.96 16.42
CA PRO A 105 -4.89 -2.50 16.37
C PRO A 105 -3.52 -1.85 16.18
N HIS A 106 -2.41 -2.58 16.36
CA HIS A 106 -1.01 -2.15 16.18
C HIS A 106 -0.20 -3.07 15.22
N TYR A 107 -0.83 -4.09 14.63
CA TYR A 107 -0.14 -5.08 13.80
C TYR A 107 -1.09 -5.78 12.83
N TYR A 108 -0.65 -5.97 11.59
CA TYR A 108 -1.31 -6.80 10.61
C TYR A 108 -0.33 -7.81 10.03
N ALA A 109 -0.77 -9.04 9.79
CA ALA A 109 0.03 -10.04 9.10
C ALA A 109 -0.81 -10.91 8.18
N LEU A 110 -0.20 -11.34 7.09
CA LEU A 110 -0.78 -12.26 6.12
C LEU A 110 0.23 -13.33 5.72
N ASN A 111 -0.15 -14.58 5.89
CA ASN A 111 0.66 -15.73 5.48
C ASN A 111 0.25 -16.19 4.07
N LEU A 112 0.95 -15.70 3.05
CA LEU A 112 0.66 -15.99 1.65
C LEU A 112 1.47 -17.20 1.17
N LYS A 113 1.06 -18.40 1.59
CA LYS A 113 1.73 -19.66 1.24
C LYS A 113 1.85 -19.86 -0.29
N GLN A 114 0.80 -19.53 -1.04
CA GLN A 114 0.80 -19.60 -2.51
C GLN A 114 1.79 -18.62 -3.15
N ALA A 115 2.02 -17.46 -2.53
CA ALA A 115 3.03 -16.50 -2.97
C ALA A 115 4.40 -16.73 -2.32
N GLN A 116 4.55 -17.82 -1.55
CA GLN A 116 5.79 -18.22 -0.87
C GLN A 116 6.39 -17.10 0.00
N LEU A 117 5.53 -16.28 0.62
CA LEU A 117 5.96 -15.19 1.49
C LEU A 117 5.00 -14.98 2.66
N LYS A 118 5.53 -14.42 3.74
CA LYS A 118 4.75 -13.85 4.85
C LYS A 118 4.98 -12.35 4.87
N ALA A 119 3.91 -11.56 4.91
CA ALA A 119 4.00 -10.11 5.02
C ALA A 119 3.42 -9.63 6.35
N GLU A 120 4.12 -8.72 6.99
CA GLU A 120 3.76 -8.17 8.30
C GLU A 120 3.90 -6.65 8.24
N LEU A 121 2.94 -5.93 8.81
CA LEU A 121 2.86 -4.47 8.75
C LEU A 121 2.57 -3.93 10.15
N THR A 122 3.39 -2.99 10.59
CA THR A 122 3.11 -2.15 11.76
C THR A 122 3.13 -0.68 11.35
N ALA A 123 2.44 0.17 12.09
CA ALA A 123 2.26 1.58 11.74
C ALA A 123 2.24 2.48 12.97
N THR A 124 2.70 3.71 12.74
CA THR A 124 2.57 4.88 13.61
C THR A 124 1.70 5.91 12.90
N ALA A 125 1.52 7.09 13.48
CA ALA A 125 0.64 8.13 12.92
C ALA A 125 0.96 8.55 11.46
N ARG A 126 2.22 8.46 11.00
CA ARG A 126 2.64 8.91 9.65
C ARG A 126 3.54 7.92 8.92
N CYS A 127 4.07 6.93 9.63
CA CYS A 127 5.03 5.98 9.10
C CYS A 127 4.56 4.54 9.31
N GLY A 128 4.88 3.66 8.38
CA GLY A 128 4.70 2.21 8.50
C GLY A 128 6.04 1.48 8.42
N MET A 129 6.06 0.24 8.89
CA MET A 129 7.15 -0.69 8.65
C MET A 129 6.57 -1.99 8.09
N LEU A 130 6.95 -2.33 6.87
CA LEU A 130 6.58 -3.58 6.22
C LEU A 130 7.75 -4.55 6.34
N LYS A 131 7.51 -5.72 6.93
CA LYS A 131 8.44 -6.83 7.00
C LYS A 131 7.95 -7.96 6.10
N ILE A 132 8.79 -8.41 5.18
CA ILE A 132 8.49 -9.51 4.27
C ILE A 132 9.47 -10.65 4.57
N THR A 133 8.96 -11.83 4.86
CA THR A 133 9.75 -13.05 5.09
C THR A 133 9.56 -13.98 3.91
N ALA A 134 10.67 -14.38 3.27
CA ALA A 134 10.64 -15.33 2.17
C ALA A 134 10.49 -16.77 2.70
N LEU A 135 9.56 -17.53 2.14
CA LEU A 135 9.37 -18.95 2.46
C LEU A 135 10.17 -19.88 1.53
N THR A 136 10.82 -19.30 0.51
CA THR A 136 11.64 -19.99 -0.48
C THR A 136 12.88 -19.16 -0.87
N ASP A 137 13.83 -19.81 -1.53
CA ASP A 137 15.01 -19.18 -2.13
C ASP A 137 14.62 -18.62 -3.50
N ASP A 138 14.43 -17.30 -3.61
CA ASP A 138 14.17 -16.65 -4.90
C ASP A 138 14.35 -15.13 -4.81
N THR A 139 13.91 -14.40 -5.84
CA THR A 139 13.87 -12.95 -5.91
C THR A 139 12.56 -12.44 -5.32
N LEU A 140 12.63 -11.57 -4.31
CA LEU A 140 11.49 -10.79 -3.84
C LEU A 140 11.38 -9.55 -4.70
N PHE A 141 10.24 -9.36 -5.36
CA PHE A 141 9.86 -8.10 -5.98
C PHE A 141 8.87 -7.35 -5.09
N ILE A 142 8.99 -6.03 -5.07
CA ILE A 142 7.98 -5.13 -4.49
C ILE A 142 7.54 -4.20 -5.60
N LEU A 143 6.27 -4.33 -6.01
CA LEU A 143 5.62 -3.44 -6.96
C LEU A 143 4.96 -2.30 -6.20
N ILE A 144 5.27 -1.06 -6.59
CA ILE A 144 4.72 0.16 -6.04
C ILE A 144 3.84 0.80 -7.10
N THR A 145 2.56 1.00 -6.78
CA THR A 145 1.57 1.55 -7.71
C THR A 145 0.87 2.76 -7.09
N PRO A 146 0.88 3.94 -7.74
CA PRO A 146 -0.01 5.02 -7.36
C PRO A 146 -1.43 4.64 -7.79
N ASN A 147 -2.42 4.75 -6.90
CA ASN A 147 -3.80 4.37 -7.23
C ASN A 147 -4.55 5.46 -8.03
N SER A 148 -3.82 6.24 -8.83
CA SER A 148 -4.35 7.39 -9.57
C SER A 148 -5.30 6.94 -10.69
N ASN A 149 -6.59 7.25 -10.56
CA ASN A 149 -7.59 6.97 -11.58
C ASN A 149 -7.42 7.82 -12.86
N TYR A 150 -6.70 8.94 -12.77
CA TYR A 150 -6.54 9.93 -13.86
C TYR A 150 -5.16 9.89 -14.52
N ALA A 151 -4.34 8.88 -14.19
CA ALA A 151 -2.95 8.80 -14.65
C ALA A 151 -2.16 10.09 -14.35
N LYS A 152 -2.40 10.74 -13.21
CA LYS A 152 -1.67 11.93 -12.76
C LYS A 152 -0.90 11.59 -11.49
N ALA A 153 0.26 10.99 -11.69
CA ALA A 153 1.18 10.61 -10.63
C ALA A 153 2.61 10.61 -11.17
N ALA A 154 3.59 10.57 -10.27
CA ALA A 154 4.99 10.42 -10.59
C ALA A 154 5.66 9.47 -9.61
N LEU A 155 6.56 8.61 -10.10
CA LEU A 155 7.45 7.80 -9.28
C LEU A 155 8.88 8.10 -9.68
N SER A 156 9.76 8.17 -8.69
CA SER A 156 11.19 8.34 -8.91
C SER A 156 12.00 7.53 -7.91
N TYR A 157 13.17 7.08 -8.33
CA TYR A 157 14.06 6.28 -7.52
C TYR A 157 15.36 7.03 -7.21
N ASN A 158 15.68 7.15 -5.92
CA ASN A 158 16.94 7.69 -5.44
C ASN A 158 17.85 6.54 -4.97
N LYS A 159 18.85 6.21 -5.80
CA LYS A 159 19.83 5.14 -5.55
C LYS A 159 20.63 5.36 -4.26
N ASN A 160 21.06 6.59 -4.00
CA ASN A 160 21.90 6.90 -2.84
C ASN A 160 21.20 6.61 -1.51
N LYS A 161 19.87 6.71 -1.49
CA LYS A 161 19.05 6.48 -0.29
C LYS A 161 18.30 5.15 -0.32
N GLU A 162 18.43 4.36 -1.39
CA GLU A 162 17.61 3.18 -1.67
C GLU A 162 16.12 3.49 -1.41
N THR A 163 15.65 4.62 -1.96
CA THR A 163 14.31 5.17 -1.67
C THR A 163 13.53 5.43 -2.94
N VAL A 164 12.31 4.91 -3.02
CA VAL A 164 11.35 5.24 -4.07
C VAL A 164 10.37 6.29 -3.56
N PHE A 165 10.24 7.37 -4.30
CA PHE A 165 9.27 8.43 -4.06
C PHE A 165 8.05 8.24 -4.95
N VAL A 166 6.87 8.52 -4.40
CA VAL A 166 5.60 8.49 -5.12
C VAL A 166 4.90 9.82 -4.89
N GLU A 167 4.45 10.45 -5.95
CA GLU A 167 3.49 11.54 -5.94
C GLU A 167 2.21 11.06 -6.62
N ASN A 168 1.06 11.15 -5.95
CA ASN A 168 -0.25 10.87 -6.53
C ASN A 168 -1.13 12.12 -6.41
N LYS A 169 -1.50 12.73 -7.54
CA LYS A 169 -2.30 13.96 -7.56
C LYS A 169 -3.75 13.67 -7.20
N VAL A 170 -4.31 14.47 -6.29
CA VAL A 170 -5.68 14.30 -5.82
C VAL A 170 -6.65 15.06 -6.71
N HIS A 171 -7.79 14.43 -7.00
CA HIS A 171 -8.87 15.00 -7.81
C HIS A 171 -10.13 15.16 -6.97
N ARG A 172 -10.96 16.13 -7.32
CA ARG A 172 -12.20 16.45 -6.60
C ARG A 172 -13.31 15.45 -6.92
N ILE A 173 -14.21 15.22 -5.96
CA ILE A 173 -15.34 14.26 -6.07
C ILE A 173 -16.73 14.87 -5.92
N TYR A 174 -16.80 16.20 -5.77
CA TYR A 174 -18.04 16.95 -5.68
C TYR A 174 -18.00 18.09 -6.71
N GLN A 175 -17.89 19.35 -6.29
CA GLN A 175 -17.75 20.47 -7.22
C GLN A 175 -16.42 20.42 -7.98
N GLY A 176 -16.49 20.50 -9.31
CA GLY A 176 -15.34 20.31 -10.20
C GLY A 176 -14.85 18.86 -10.23
N TRP A 177 -15.76 17.88 -10.28
CA TRP A 177 -15.40 16.46 -10.31
C TRP A 177 -14.32 16.18 -11.35
N GLY A 178 -13.25 15.52 -10.94
CA GLY A 178 -12.16 15.13 -11.82
C GLY A 178 -11.15 16.23 -12.10
N GLU A 179 -11.39 17.45 -11.64
CA GLU A 179 -10.38 18.50 -11.60
C GLU A 179 -9.39 18.26 -10.47
N LEU A 180 -8.19 18.83 -10.61
CA LEU A 180 -7.17 18.78 -9.57
C LEU A 180 -7.67 19.47 -8.29
N ALA A 181 -7.46 18.81 -7.15
CA ALA A 181 -7.80 19.34 -5.83
C ALA A 181 -6.76 20.36 -5.31
N GLY A 182 -5.64 20.55 -6.01
CA GLY A 182 -4.56 21.46 -5.61
C GLY A 182 -3.56 20.87 -4.61
N PHE A 183 -3.61 19.56 -4.38
CA PHE A 183 -2.66 18.86 -3.51
C PHE A 183 -2.37 17.44 -4.00
N SER A 184 -1.27 16.87 -3.51
CA SER A 184 -0.84 15.51 -3.82
C SER A 184 -0.62 14.69 -2.55
N GLY A 185 -0.81 13.38 -2.65
CA GLY A 185 -0.24 12.43 -1.70
C GLY A 185 1.20 12.12 -2.07
N TYR A 186 2.08 12.18 -1.09
CA TYR A 186 3.51 11.90 -1.23
C TYR A 186 3.89 10.69 -0.37
N SER A 187 4.50 9.68 -0.98
CA SER A 187 5.08 8.53 -0.28
C SER A 187 6.58 8.47 -0.48
N ALA A 188 7.30 8.04 0.56
CA ALA A 188 8.68 7.62 0.47
C ALA A 188 8.79 6.20 1.02
N ILE A 189 9.26 5.28 0.18
CA ILE A 189 9.49 3.88 0.52
C ILE A 189 11.00 3.68 0.57
N GLN A 190 11.57 3.63 1.78
CA GLN A 190 12.99 3.39 1.98
C GLN A 190 13.23 1.92 2.27
N PHE A 191 14.22 1.37 1.58
CA PHE A 191 14.57 -0.03 1.61
C PHE A 191 15.82 -0.27 2.48
N ASP A 192 15.81 -1.32 3.32
CA ASP A 192 16.91 -1.65 4.26
C ASP A 192 18.07 -2.43 3.62
N LYS A 193 17.87 -2.98 2.42
CA LYS A 193 18.89 -3.65 1.62
C LYS A 193 19.06 -2.96 0.28
N LYS A 194 20.24 -3.16 -0.29
CA LYS A 194 20.55 -2.73 -1.66
C LYS A 194 19.61 -3.37 -2.66
N ILE A 195 18.98 -2.55 -3.49
CA ILE A 195 18.12 -3.00 -4.58
C ILE A 195 18.99 -3.67 -5.66
N ALA A 196 18.66 -4.93 -5.99
CA ALA A 196 19.41 -5.71 -6.99
C ALA A 196 18.90 -5.44 -8.41
N VAL A 197 17.60 -5.27 -8.57
CA VAL A 197 16.95 -4.95 -9.86
C VAL A 197 15.86 -3.91 -9.62
N PHE A 198 15.66 -3.01 -10.58
CA PHE A 198 14.61 -2.01 -10.51
C PHE A 198 14.17 -1.59 -11.90
N GLY A 199 13.02 -0.93 -11.97
CA GLY A 199 12.52 -0.28 -13.17
C GLY A 199 11.11 0.23 -12.96
N SER A 200 10.52 0.72 -14.04
CA SER A 200 9.11 1.12 -14.06
C SER A 200 8.30 0.22 -14.98
N ASN A 201 6.98 0.34 -14.89
CA ASN A 201 6.05 -0.29 -15.83
C ASN A 201 4.93 0.67 -16.20
N THR A 202 4.36 0.49 -17.38
CA THR A 202 3.14 1.18 -17.84
C THR A 202 2.30 0.20 -18.65
N GLU A 203 1.01 0.12 -18.36
CA GLU A 203 0.09 -0.77 -19.10
C GLU A 203 0.57 -2.23 -19.25
N GLY A 204 1.23 -2.75 -18.21
CA GLY A 204 1.78 -4.10 -18.21
C GLY A 204 3.19 -4.23 -18.81
N VAL A 205 3.64 -3.27 -19.62
CA VAL A 205 4.98 -3.25 -20.21
C VAL A 205 6.02 -2.82 -19.18
N VAL A 206 7.13 -3.54 -19.11
CA VAL A 206 8.22 -3.33 -18.15
C VAL A 206 9.37 -2.57 -18.81
N PHE A 207 9.90 -1.55 -18.11
CA PHE A 207 11.04 -0.74 -18.51
C PHE A 207 12.18 -0.91 -17.49
N PRO A 208 13.09 -1.89 -17.68
CA PRO A 208 14.19 -2.14 -16.76
C PRO A 208 15.13 -0.95 -16.64
N LYS A 209 15.68 -0.76 -15.43
CA LYS A 209 16.60 0.33 -15.09
C LYS A 209 16.05 1.75 -15.28
N ASN A 210 14.76 1.90 -15.62
CA ASN A 210 14.14 3.21 -15.66
C ASN A 210 13.98 3.75 -14.22
N GLU A 211 14.48 4.96 -13.98
CA GLU A 211 14.54 5.57 -12.64
C GLU A 211 13.33 6.44 -12.32
N SER A 212 12.51 6.75 -13.32
CA SER A 212 11.29 7.53 -13.12
C SER A 212 10.19 7.18 -14.11
N VAL A 213 8.95 7.43 -13.71
CA VAL A 213 7.78 7.35 -14.59
C VAL A 213 6.76 8.37 -14.10
N SER A 214 6.10 9.07 -15.02
CA SER A 214 5.11 10.07 -14.66
C SER A 214 4.02 10.19 -15.69
N ASN A 215 2.81 10.47 -15.22
CA ASN A 215 1.63 10.76 -16.02
C ASN A 215 1.26 9.67 -17.05
N GLN A 216 1.50 8.39 -16.72
CA GLN A 216 1.20 7.23 -17.56
C GLN A 216 0.07 6.37 -16.98
N ALA A 217 -0.76 5.79 -17.84
CA ALA A 217 -1.82 4.89 -17.40
C ALA A 217 -1.25 3.59 -16.80
N LYS A 218 -1.88 3.10 -15.74
CA LYS A 218 -1.49 1.86 -15.04
C LYS A 218 0.02 1.80 -14.73
N MET A 219 0.61 2.94 -14.37
CA MET A 219 2.04 3.03 -14.10
C MET A 219 2.39 2.36 -12.76
N GLY A 220 3.63 1.89 -12.65
CA GLY A 220 4.18 1.40 -11.40
C GLY A 220 5.70 1.46 -11.41
N PHE A 221 6.28 1.24 -10.25
CA PHE A 221 7.72 1.11 -10.05
C PHE A 221 7.98 -0.19 -9.30
N TYR A 222 8.93 -1.00 -9.77
CA TYR A 222 9.30 -2.23 -9.10
C TYR A 222 10.75 -2.18 -8.64
N VAL A 223 10.99 -2.83 -7.51
CA VAL A 223 12.32 -3.14 -7.00
C VAL A 223 12.41 -4.63 -6.72
N GLY A 224 13.61 -5.19 -6.78
CA GLY A 224 13.83 -6.60 -6.53
C GLY A 224 15.08 -6.88 -5.70
N PHE A 225 14.99 -7.91 -4.86
CA PHE A 225 16.02 -8.33 -3.91
C PHE A 225 16.22 -9.83 -3.99
N LYS A 226 17.46 -10.30 -3.89
CA LYS A 226 17.73 -11.74 -3.73
C LYS A 226 17.46 -12.16 -2.29
N MET A 227 16.66 -13.21 -2.12
CA MET A 227 16.23 -13.71 -0.83
C MET A 227 16.60 -15.18 -0.66
N LYS A 228 16.81 -15.56 0.60
CA LYS A 228 16.96 -16.94 1.06
C LYS A 228 15.79 -17.28 1.95
N LYS A 229 15.37 -18.54 1.93
CA LYS A 229 14.31 -19.07 2.78
C LYS A 229 14.55 -18.71 4.24
N GLY A 230 13.50 -18.24 4.91
CA GLY A 230 13.53 -17.81 6.31
C GLY A 230 14.17 -16.43 6.54
N ARG A 231 14.82 -15.82 5.54
CA ARG A 231 15.30 -14.44 5.67
C ARG A 231 14.15 -13.46 5.48
N PHE A 232 14.22 -12.38 6.23
CA PHE A 232 13.29 -11.27 6.11
C PHE A 232 13.97 -10.03 5.53
N TYR A 233 13.10 -9.13 5.11
CA TYR A 233 13.37 -7.84 4.49
C TYR A 233 12.47 -6.80 5.16
N THR A 234 12.97 -5.59 5.44
CA THR A 234 12.14 -4.52 5.98
C THR A 234 12.16 -3.26 5.12
N SER A 235 11.00 -2.66 4.89
CA SER A 235 10.91 -1.31 4.32
C SER A 235 10.28 -0.35 5.31
N LYS A 236 10.87 0.84 5.39
CA LYS A 236 10.30 1.98 6.10
C LYS A 236 9.42 2.74 5.12
N LEU A 237 8.17 2.94 5.52
CA LEU A 237 7.16 3.59 4.71
C LEU A 237 6.81 4.92 5.35
N VAL A 238 6.89 6.00 4.60
CA VAL A 238 6.43 7.32 5.04
C VAL A 238 5.41 7.80 4.03
N HIS A 239 4.27 8.29 4.50
CA HIS A 239 3.23 8.82 3.64
C HIS A 239 2.68 10.12 4.23
N ARG A 240 2.55 11.15 3.40
CA ARG A 240 1.99 12.45 3.78
C ARG A 240 1.15 13.03 2.64
N SER A 241 0.03 13.66 2.95
CA SER A 241 -0.67 14.57 2.04
C SER A 241 -0.19 16.00 2.29
N GLN A 242 0.20 16.73 1.24
CA GLN A 242 0.60 18.14 1.38
C GLN A 242 -0.09 19.01 0.33
N ILE A 243 -0.73 20.09 0.79
CA ILE A 243 -1.22 21.16 -0.07
C ILE A 243 -0.02 21.94 -0.58
N LEU A 244 0.16 21.97 -1.91
CA LEU A 244 1.08 22.91 -2.53
C LEU A 244 0.41 24.28 -2.42
N ARG A 245 0.81 25.08 -1.43
CA ARG A 245 0.50 26.52 -1.46
C ARG A 245 1.29 27.06 -2.64
N GLY A 246 0.60 27.33 -3.75
CA GLY A 246 1.19 28.05 -4.88
C GLY A 246 1.71 29.40 -4.38
N HIS A 247 2.97 29.68 -4.71
CA HIS A 247 3.49 31.03 -4.81
C HIS A 247 3.24 31.53 -6.23
#